data_AF-A0A8X8GF68-F1
#
_entry.id   AF-A0A8X8GF68-F1
#
_cell.length_a   1.000
_cell.length_b   1.000
_cell.length_c   1.000
_cell.angle_alpha   90.00
_cell.angle_beta   90.00
_cell.angle_gamma   90.00
#
_symmetry.space_group_name_H-M   'P 1'
#
loop_
_entity.id
_entity.type
_entity.pdbx_description
1 polymer ?
#
loop_
_entity_poly.entity_id
_entity_poly.type
_entity_poly.pdbx_seq_one_letter_code
_entity_poly.pdbx_strand_id
1 'polypeptide(L)'
;MNFTIILLIGTIAILFGYIKYELWNIEFKFALRDIPDERKWYEKIRFIIPILLLPIFSLIYVYWDQYPNRLIEKDSKIESIKTQSSNTLIWPYEIPTAHSVATNVDEDTKTKLQEIGEKYGTYGDTYGSLNTLFTGFAFAGLIISIFIQLLELRQTRKELSGQKIALTDQEKQFKKQTEILKNQYDLTSFQHTEAIKQNFYHQFYALMEERRFRLQNLSVHKELMHDTTTMKFIFKNENCEIGIPAFQVYLKQIEQQLQGKLGVVKENRQTNQLFRLHLHHSFDSLRFSQISPVINLTDNLITTIKGINTNLTENQNIDLENYYNIVASTLYPNEGAIIFWYGIFNSGWKKLIEESGLLRYFSYGEAEELAPIFYDIKAFGGSEAWADIYKKFNSTNTQQ
;
A
#
# COMPACT_ATOMS: atom_id res chain seq x y z
N MET A 1 -56.06 10.69 66.87
CA MET A 1 -55.63 9.52 66.07
C MET A 1 -56.69 9.33 65.00
N ASN A 2 -56.40 9.56 63.70
CA ASN A 2 -57.10 8.93 62.55
C ASN A 2 -56.86 9.55 61.16
N PHE A 3 -56.16 10.67 60.96
CA PHE A 3 -55.91 11.18 59.58
C PHE A 3 -54.53 10.80 59.02
N THR A 4 -53.48 10.87 59.85
CA THR A 4 -52.09 10.55 59.46
C THR A 4 -51.84 9.06 59.22
N ILE A 5 -52.50 8.19 59.99
CA ILE A 5 -52.39 6.73 59.82
C ILE A 5 -53.08 6.27 58.52
N ILE A 6 -54.21 6.89 58.15
CA ILE A 6 -54.91 6.59 56.90
C ILE A 6 -54.10 7.05 55.68
N LEU A 7 -53.44 8.21 55.77
CA LEU A 7 -52.51 8.68 54.74
C LEU A 7 -51.30 7.75 54.58
N LEU A 8 -50.75 7.24 55.68
CA LEU A 8 -49.61 6.31 55.67
C LEU A 8 -49.99 4.93 55.10
N ILE A 9 -51.17 4.41 55.45
CA ILE A 9 -51.69 3.15 54.88
C ILE A 9 -52.01 3.33 53.39
N GLY A 10 -52.54 4.50 53.01
CA GLY A 10 -52.81 4.85 51.61
C GLY A 10 -51.54 4.92 50.76
N THR A 11 -50.47 5.55 51.27
CA THR A 11 -49.19 5.61 50.55
C THR A 11 -48.53 4.23 50.46
N ILE A 12 -48.59 3.41 51.51
CA ILE A 12 -48.10 2.03 51.49
C ILE A 12 -48.88 1.18 50.47
N ALA A 13 -50.20 1.32 50.40
CA ALA A 13 -51.03 0.59 49.43
C ALA A 13 -50.73 0.98 47.97
N ILE A 14 -50.50 2.27 47.71
CA ILE A 14 -50.09 2.78 46.39
C ILE A 14 -48.69 2.26 46.02
N LEU A 15 -47.76 2.25 46.98
CA LEU A 15 -46.42 1.67 46.80
C LEU A 15 -46.50 0.17 46.52
N PHE A 16 -47.36 -0.57 47.23
CA PHE A 16 -47.55 -2.00 47.00
C PHE A 16 -48.17 -2.29 45.63
N GLY A 17 -49.13 -1.45 45.19
CA GLY A 17 -49.71 -1.51 43.85
C GLY A 17 -48.67 -1.23 42.75
N TYR A 18 -47.81 -0.24 42.96
CA TYR A 18 -46.72 0.10 42.04
C TYR A 18 -45.65 -1.01 41.97
N ILE A 19 -45.30 -1.60 43.12
CA ILE A 19 -44.37 -2.74 43.21
C ILE A 19 -44.94 -3.96 42.48
N LYS A 20 -46.24 -4.24 42.63
CA LYS A 20 -46.91 -5.35 41.93
C LYS A 20 -46.95 -5.13 40.42
N TYR A 21 -47.13 -3.88 39.97
CA TYR A 21 -47.11 -3.51 38.55
C TYR A 21 -45.71 -3.68 37.92
N GLU A 22 -44.66 -3.23 38.59
CA GLU A 22 -43.27 -3.42 38.13
C GLU A 22 -42.85 -4.90 38.13
N LEU A 23 -43.22 -5.68 39.15
CA LEU A 23 -42.98 -7.13 39.18
C LEU A 23 -43.65 -7.85 37.98
N TRP A 24 -44.88 -7.47 37.64
CA TRP A 24 -45.58 -8.03 36.49
C TRP A 24 -44.94 -7.65 35.15
N ASN A 25 -44.39 -6.43 35.05
CA ASN A 25 -43.69 -5.94 33.85
C ASN A 25 -42.32 -6.63 33.64
N ILE A 26 -41.65 -6.99 34.75
CA ILE A 26 -40.40 -7.76 34.75
C ILE A 26 -40.64 -9.21 34.28
N GLU A 27 -41.72 -9.86 34.73
CA GLU A 27 -42.11 -11.18 34.23
C GLU A 27 -42.46 -11.17 32.73
N PHE A 28 -43.15 -10.12 32.25
CA PHE A 28 -43.56 -10.01 30.85
C PHE A 28 -42.39 -9.83 29.88
N LYS A 29 -41.34 -9.10 30.27
CA LYS A 29 -40.10 -8.98 29.47
C LYS A 29 -39.25 -10.27 29.45
N PHE A 30 -39.53 -11.24 30.32
CA PHE A 30 -38.78 -12.48 30.44
C PHE A 30 -39.23 -13.57 29.44
N ALA A 31 -40.40 -13.42 28.81
CA ALA A 31 -40.97 -14.39 27.87
C ALA A 31 -40.37 -14.31 26.45
N LEU A 32 -39.45 -13.38 26.17
CA LEU A 32 -38.80 -13.25 24.87
C LEU A 32 -37.28 -13.24 25.03
N ARG A 33 -36.66 -14.35 24.58
CA ARG A 33 -35.29 -14.48 24.03
C ARG A 33 -34.23 -15.15 24.92
N ASP A 34 -33.83 -16.33 24.46
CA ASP A 34 -32.61 -17.06 24.81
C ASP A 34 -31.37 -16.19 24.57
N ILE A 35 -30.74 -15.75 25.66
CA ILE A 35 -29.39 -15.19 25.67
C ILE A 35 -28.74 -15.67 26.98
N PRO A 36 -27.62 -16.43 26.92
CA PRO A 36 -26.91 -16.91 28.09
C PRO A 36 -25.98 -15.78 28.57
N ASP A 37 -26.54 -14.79 29.26
CA ASP A 37 -25.77 -13.65 29.76
C ASP A 37 -25.82 -13.61 31.28
N GLU A 38 -24.69 -13.94 31.92
CA GLU A 38 -24.46 -13.85 33.36
C GLU A 38 -24.64 -12.42 33.90
N ARG A 39 -24.78 -11.42 33.02
CA ARG A 39 -25.17 -10.03 33.35
C ARG A 39 -26.62 -9.87 33.85
N LYS A 40 -27.50 -10.86 33.64
CA LYS A 40 -28.91 -10.79 34.08
C LYS A 40 -29.08 -10.67 35.60
N TRP A 41 -28.11 -11.11 36.40
CA TRP A 41 -28.17 -10.97 37.86
C TRP A 41 -27.93 -9.53 38.32
N TYR A 42 -27.10 -8.75 37.61
CA TYR A 42 -26.87 -7.35 37.92
C TYR A 42 -28.10 -6.49 37.66
N GLU A 43 -28.77 -6.70 36.52
CA GLU A 43 -30.09 -6.08 36.23
C GLU A 43 -31.11 -6.45 37.31
N LYS A 44 -31.17 -7.71 37.75
CA LYS A 44 -32.04 -8.13 38.88
C LYS A 44 -31.72 -7.40 40.18
N ILE A 45 -30.43 -7.26 40.53
CA ILE A 45 -29.99 -6.57 41.74
C ILE A 45 -30.28 -5.08 41.72
N ARG A 46 -30.11 -4.43 40.56
CA ARG A 46 -30.34 -2.99 40.39
C ARG A 46 -31.77 -2.58 40.77
N PHE A 47 -32.76 -3.43 40.51
CA PHE A 47 -34.15 -3.19 40.87
C PHE A 47 -34.51 -3.70 42.27
N ILE A 48 -33.90 -4.79 42.74
CA ILE A 48 -34.20 -5.37 44.06
C ILE A 48 -33.62 -4.53 45.21
N ILE A 49 -32.42 -3.96 45.05
CA ILE A 49 -31.76 -3.18 46.12
C ILE A 49 -32.58 -1.96 46.56
N PRO A 50 -33.09 -1.09 45.66
CA PRO A 50 -33.92 0.05 46.05
C PRO A 50 -35.22 -0.39 46.74
N ILE A 51 -35.86 -1.45 46.23
CA ILE A 51 -37.15 -1.96 46.75
C ILE A 51 -37.00 -2.49 48.17
N LEU A 52 -35.84 -3.07 48.51
CA LEU A 52 -35.58 -3.62 49.84
C LEU A 52 -35.07 -2.55 50.81
N LEU A 53 -34.25 -1.60 50.33
CA LEU A 53 -33.69 -0.54 51.16
C LEU A 53 -34.67 0.59 51.45
N LEU A 54 -35.51 1.01 50.50
CA LEU A 54 -36.50 2.08 50.69
C LEU A 54 -37.45 1.86 51.88
N PRO A 55 -38.06 0.68 52.10
CA PRO A 55 -38.92 0.46 53.26
C PRO A 55 -38.12 0.41 54.57
N ILE A 56 -36.88 -0.08 54.55
CA ILE A 56 -35.99 -0.08 55.72
C ILE A 56 -35.62 1.35 56.10
N PHE A 57 -35.19 2.18 55.14
CA PHE A 57 -34.89 3.59 55.38
C PHE A 57 -36.14 4.38 55.78
N SER A 58 -37.31 4.04 55.23
CA SER A 58 -38.58 4.68 55.60
C SER A 58 -39.01 4.29 57.02
N LEU A 59 -38.81 3.02 57.43
CA LEU A 59 -39.05 2.57 58.80
C LEU A 59 -38.08 3.23 59.78
N ILE A 60 -36.81 3.34 59.41
CA ILE A 60 -35.81 4.08 60.21
C ILE A 60 -36.24 5.54 60.34
N TYR A 61 -36.62 6.20 59.25
CA TYR A 61 -37.11 7.58 59.25
C TYR A 61 -38.35 7.78 60.12
N VAL A 62 -39.36 6.90 60.01
CA VAL A 62 -40.58 6.94 60.83
C VAL A 62 -40.27 6.71 62.30
N TYR A 63 -39.36 5.77 62.61
CA TYR A 63 -38.91 5.54 63.97
C TYR A 63 -38.17 6.77 64.53
N TRP A 64 -37.41 7.45 63.68
CA TRP A 64 -36.67 8.68 64.01
C TRP A 64 -37.60 9.88 64.24
N ASP A 65 -38.62 10.05 63.39
CA ASP A 65 -39.63 11.12 63.49
C ASP A 65 -40.54 10.98 64.71
N GLN A 66 -40.84 9.75 65.15
CA GLN A 66 -41.60 9.49 66.38
C GLN A 66 -40.75 9.52 67.66
N TYR A 67 -39.43 9.55 67.54
CA TYR A 67 -38.50 9.48 68.66
C TYR A 67 -38.57 10.68 69.64
N PRO A 68 -38.71 11.95 69.19
CA PRO A 68 -38.77 13.10 70.09
C PRO A 68 -40.00 13.07 71.00
N ASN A 69 -41.15 12.66 70.44
CA ASN A 69 -42.43 12.66 71.16
C ASN A 69 -42.46 11.60 72.26
N ARG A 70 -41.83 10.44 72.05
CA ARG A 70 -41.71 9.38 73.08
C ARG A 70 -40.76 9.75 74.23
N LEU A 71 -39.81 10.64 73.99
CA LEU A 71 -38.93 11.17 75.04
C LEU A 71 -39.66 12.19 75.92
N ILE A 72 -40.45 13.09 75.32
CA ILE A 72 -41.27 14.08 76.04
C ILE A 72 -42.34 13.39 76.91
N GLU A 73 -42.92 12.29 76.45
CA GLU A 73 -43.90 11.49 77.21
C GLU A 73 -43.27 10.75 78.40
N LYS A 74 -41.98 10.41 78.33
CA LYS A 74 -41.23 9.86 79.47
C LYS A 74 -40.82 10.93 80.47
N ASP A 75 -40.39 12.11 79.99
CA ASP A 75 -40.01 13.23 80.87
C ASP A 75 -41.23 13.78 81.64
N SER A 76 -42.41 13.90 81.01
CA SER A 76 -43.65 14.35 81.68
C SER A 76 -44.19 13.37 82.74
N LYS A 77 -43.95 12.06 82.55
CA LYS A 77 -44.23 11.02 83.54
C LYS A 77 -43.33 11.08 84.77
N ILE A 78 -42.12 11.62 84.63
CA ILE A 78 -41.17 11.80 85.74
C ILE A 78 -41.50 13.08 86.51
N GLU A 79 -41.97 14.14 85.82
CA GLU A 79 -42.39 15.42 86.43
C GLU A 79 -43.67 15.31 87.29
N SER A 80 -44.61 14.44 86.89
CA SER A 80 -45.83 14.18 87.66
C SER A 80 -45.60 13.38 88.94
N ILE A 81 -44.47 12.68 89.06
CA ILE A 81 -44.06 11.96 90.28
C ILE A 81 -43.44 12.93 91.30
N LYS A 82 -42.82 14.03 90.86
CA LYS A 82 -42.19 15.02 91.75
C LYS A 82 -43.16 16.03 92.37
N THR A 83 -44.33 16.25 91.77
CA THR A 83 -45.29 17.31 92.19
C THR A 83 -46.19 16.95 93.38
N GLN A 84 -46.06 15.75 93.96
CA GLN A 84 -46.87 15.29 95.10
C GLN A 84 -46.19 15.43 96.48
N SER A 85 -44.99 16.01 96.55
CA SER A 85 -44.21 16.15 97.79
C SER A 85 -43.88 17.61 98.11
N SER A 86 -44.73 18.18 98.98
CA SER A 86 -44.51 19.32 99.89
C SER A 86 -44.20 20.72 99.33
N ASN A 87 -45.19 21.60 99.48
CA ASN A 87 -45.00 23.04 99.73
C ASN A 87 -44.59 23.27 101.19
N THR A 88 -43.56 24.09 101.44
CA THR A 88 -43.63 25.22 102.40
C THR A 88 -42.43 26.16 102.27
N LEU A 89 -42.74 27.45 102.37
CA LEU A 89 -41.91 28.65 102.27
C LEU A 89 -41.37 29.06 103.65
N ILE A 90 -40.25 29.78 103.75
CA ILE A 90 -40.01 31.03 104.54
C ILE A 90 -38.56 31.53 104.33
N TRP A 91 -38.38 32.85 104.16
CA TRP A 91 -37.12 33.62 104.26
C TRP A 91 -37.03 34.25 105.68
N PRO A 92 -35.86 34.36 106.36
CA PRO A 92 -34.95 35.51 106.17
C PRO A 92 -33.44 35.26 106.48
N TYR A 93 -32.62 36.28 106.21
CA TYR A 93 -31.15 36.36 106.33
C TYR A 93 -30.66 36.58 107.79
N GLU A 94 -29.63 35.85 108.25
CA GLU A 94 -28.36 36.32 108.91
C GLU A 94 -27.58 35.17 109.60
N ILE A 95 -26.24 35.26 109.54
CA ILE A 95 -25.27 34.29 110.09
C ILE A 95 -24.99 34.60 111.58
N PRO A 96 -24.93 33.58 112.45
CA PRO A 96 -23.80 33.51 113.37
C PRO A 96 -23.18 32.11 113.46
N THR A 97 -21.85 32.10 113.49
CA THR A 97 -21.00 30.92 113.70
C THR A 97 -21.24 30.21 115.03
N ALA A 98 -20.99 28.89 114.99
CA ALA A 98 -20.62 27.96 116.08
C ALA A 98 -21.75 27.11 116.74
N HIS A 99 -21.81 25.87 116.24
CA HIS A 99 -22.07 24.58 116.92
C HIS A 99 -23.35 24.38 117.76
N SER A 100 -24.26 23.53 117.25
CA SER A 100 -24.94 22.50 118.06
C SER A 100 -25.69 21.42 117.22
N VAL A 101 -25.38 20.16 117.53
CA VAL A 101 -26.14 18.89 117.54
C VAL A 101 -27.49 18.73 116.80
N ALA A 102 -27.58 17.66 115.98
CA ALA A 102 -28.66 16.65 115.81
C ALA A 102 -29.32 16.47 114.42
N THR A 103 -29.32 15.20 113.98
CA THR A 103 -30.22 14.45 113.04
C THR A 103 -29.99 14.41 111.51
N ASN A 104 -29.91 13.14 111.05
CA ASN A 104 -29.94 12.47 109.72
C ASN A 104 -30.50 13.21 108.49
N VAL A 105 -29.85 13.08 107.31
CA VAL A 105 -30.49 13.03 105.94
C VAL A 105 -29.55 12.37 104.89
N ASP A 106 -30.04 11.28 104.29
CA ASP A 106 -30.06 10.77 102.90
C ASP A 106 -29.04 11.14 101.79
N GLU A 107 -28.59 10.06 101.14
CA GLU A 107 -28.57 9.73 99.69
C GLU A 107 -27.98 10.71 98.64
N ASP A 108 -26.94 10.22 97.96
CA ASP A 108 -26.11 10.87 96.94
C ASP A 108 -26.88 11.50 95.76
N THR A 109 -26.65 12.78 95.50
CA THR A 109 -27.17 13.50 94.33
C THR A 109 -26.12 13.58 93.20
N LYS A 110 -26.35 12.87 92.09
CA LYS A 110 -25.51 12.94 90.86
C LYS A 110 -25.47 14.36 90.29
N THR A 111 -24.28 14.82 89.87
CA THR A 111 -24.08 16.14 89.23
C THR A 111 -24.67 16.23 87.82
N LYS A 112 -25.32 17.36 87.49
CA LYS A 112 -26.05 17.63 86.22
C LYS A 112 -25.29 17.31 84.92
N LEU A 113 -23.97 17.48 84.90
CA LEU A 113 -23.12 17.17 83.73
C LEU A 113 -22.99 15.67 83.47
N GLN A 114 -23.01 14.86 84.54
CA GLN A 114 -22.93 13.41 84.48
C GLN A 114 -24.26 12.81 84.02
N GLU A 115 -25.37 13.42 84.43
CA GLU A 115 -26.73 13.10 83.97
C GLU A 115 -26.90 13.42 82.48
N ILE A 116 -26.30 14.54 82.01
CA ILE A 116 -26.19 14.91 80.60
C ILE A 116 -25.33 13.89 79.84
N GLY A 117 -24.14 13.53 80.35
CA GLY A 117 -23.25 12.55 79.72
C GLY A 117 -23.83 11.13 79.61
N GLU A 118 -24.53 10.64 80.64
CA GLU A 118 -25.28 9.37 80.59
C GLU A 118 -26.43 9.45 79.56
N LYS A 119 -27.15 10.58 79.52
CA LYS A 119 -28.24 10.82 78.55
C LYS A 119 -27.72 10.81 77.11
N TYR A 120 -26.58 11.45 76.82
CA TYR A 120 -25.96 11.49 75.49
C TYR A 120 -25.14 10.24 75.12
N GLY A 121 -24.51 9.58 76.08
CA GLY A 121 -23.80 8.30 75.88
C GLY A 121 -24.76 7.17 75.50
N THR A 122 -25.93 7.11 76.14
CA THR A 122 -27.00 6.16 75.77
C THR A 122 -27.52 6.40 74.34
N TYR A 123 -27.57 7.66 73.89
CA TYR A 123 -27.87 7.96 72.48
C TYR A 123 -26.79 7.40 71.54
N GLY A 124 -25.50 7.54 71.89
CA GLY A 124 -24.37 6.99 71.12
C GLY A 124 -24.39 5.46 70.96
N ASP A 125 -24.69 4.71 72.03
CA ASP A 125 -24.79 3.24 72.00
C ASP A 125 -25.92 2.75 71.09
N THR A 126 -26.99 3.55 70.95
CA THR A 126 -28.10 3.23 70.06
C THR A 126 -27.71 3.35 68.57
N TYR A 127 -26.73 4.20 68.24
CA TYR A 127 -26.21 4.38 66.87
C TYR A 127 -25.11 3.37 66.50
N GLY A 128 -24.55 2.60 67.44
CA GLY A 128 -23.51 1.61 67.18
C GLY A 128 -23.97 0.44 66.29
N SER A 129 -25.21 -0.02 66.48
CA SER A 129 -25.82 -1.05 65.63
C SER A 129 -26.07 -0.56 64.21
N LEU A 130 -26.45 0.72 64.05
CA LEU A 130 -26.64 1.38 62.77
C LEU A 130 -25.31 1.53 62.01
N ASN A 131 -24.24 1.94 62.70
CA ASN A 131 -22.92 2.11 62.08
C ASN A 131 -22.32 0.76 61.64
N THR A 132 -22.56 -0.29 62.42
CA THR A 132 -22.18 -1.67 62.07
C THR A 132 -22.95 -2.18 60.85
N LEU A 133 -24.25 -1.86 60.75
CA LEU A 133 -25.08 -2.18 59.59
C LEU A 133 -24.59 -1.46 58.32
N PHE A 134 -24.27 -0.17 58.40
CA PHE A 134 -23.69 0.59 57.29
C PHE A 134 -22.34 0.02 56.84
N THR A 135 -21.48 -0.36 57.78
CA THR A 135 -20.19 -0.99 57.48
C THR A 135 -20.37 -2.36 56.82
N GLY A 136 -21.33 -3.17 57.28
CA GLY A 136 -21.70 -4.45 56.67
C GLY A 136 -22.24 -4.30 55.24
N PHE A 137 -23.08 -3.27 54.99
CA PHE A 137 -23.55 -2.95 53.64
C PHE A 137 -22.43 -2.47 52.72
N ALA A 138 -21.50 -1.63 53.22
CA ALA A 138 -20.33 -1.20 52.45
C ALA A 138 -19.44 -2.39 52.07
N PHE A 139 -19.21 -3.32 53.01
CA PHE A 139 -18.46 -4.54 52.77
C PHE A 139 -19.15 -5.48 51.77
N ALA A 140 -20.47 -5.64 51.87
CA ALA A 140 -21.26 -6.40 50.88
C ALA A 140 -21.16 -5.77 49.48
N GLY A 141 -21.23 -4.43 49.38
CA GLY A 141 -21.01 -3.70 48.14
C GLY A 141 -19.63 -3.94 47.53
N LEU A 142 -18.59 -4.00 48.37
CA LEU A 142 -17.21 -4.30 47.94
C LEU A 142 -17.08 -5.72 47.39
N ILE A 143 -17.66 -6.72 48.07
CA ILE A 143 -17.68 -8.11 47.59
C ILE A 143 -18.37 -8.21 46.23
N ILE A 144 -19.53 -7.57 46.07
CA ILE A 144 -20.25 -7.54 44.79
C ILE A 144 -19.39 -6.90 43.69
N SER A 145 -18.69 -5.81 44.01
CA SER A 145 -17.77 -5.16 43.07
C SER A 145 -16.65 -6.10 42.62
N ILE A 146 -16.02 -6.85 43.53
CA ILE A 146 -15.00 -7.85 43.19
C ILE A 146 -15.56 -8.93 42.25
N PHE A 147 -16.77 -9.43 42.51
CA PHE A 147 -17.40 -10.42 41.63
C PHE A 147 -17.64 -9.88 40.22
N ILE A 148 -18.11 -8.63 40.10
CA ILE A 148 -18.30 -7.97 38.80
C ILE A 148 -16.96 -7.85 38.07
N GLN A 149 -15.90 -7.39 38.75
CA GLN A 149 -14.57 -7.28 38.18
C GLN A 149 -14.01 -8.63 37.70
N LEU A 150 -14.27 -9.72 38.44
CA LEU A 150 -13.86 -11.08 38.03
C LEU A 150 -14.60 -11.56 36.77
N LEU A 151 -15.88 -11.25 36.64
CA LEU A 151 -16.67 -11.56 35.45
C LEU A 151 -16.16 -10.78 34.23
N GLU A 152 -15.87 -9.49 34.41
CA GLU A 152 -15.30 -8.64 33.37
C GLU A 152 -13.95 -9.18 32.90
N LEU A 153 -13.04 -9.52 33.82
CA LEU A 153 -11.74 -10.12 33.47
C LEU A 153 -11.86 -11.43 32.69
N ARG A 154 -12.83 -12.29 33.05
CA ARG A 154 -13.08 -13.55 32.32
C ARG A 154 -13.55 -13.26 30.89
N GLN A 155 -14.46 -12.30 30.73
CA GLN A 155 -14.95 -11.91 29.42
C GLN A 155 -13.84 -11.29 28.56
N THR A 156 -13.01 -10.40 29.13
CA THR A 156 -11.85 -9.82 28.45
C THR A 156 -10.86 -10.90 27.99
N ARG A 157 -10.59 -11.92 28.82
CA ARG A 157 -9.72 -13.05 28.41
C ARG A 157 -10.31 -13.84 27.25
N LYS A 158 -11.63 -14.06 27.25
CA LYS A 158 -12.34 -14.75 26.16
C LYS A 158 -12.24 -13.95 24.86
N GLU A 159 -12.46 -12.64 24.92
CA GLU A 159 -12.34 -11.74 23.78
C GLU A 159 -10.90 -11.69 23.23
N LEU A 160 -9.90 -11.57 24.11
CA LEU A 160 -8.48 -11.64 23.73
C LEU A 160 -8.12 -12.97 23.05
N SER A 161 -8.66 -14.09 23.54
CA SER A 161 -8.43 -15.39 22.90
C SER A 161 -9.03 -15.45 21.48
N GLY A 162 -10.23 -14.88 21.29
CA GLY A 162 -10.87 -14.78 19.98
C GLY A 162 -10.09 -13.87 19.03
N GLN A 163 -9.63 -12.71 19.51
CA GLN A 163 -8.76 -11.80 18.75
C GLN A 163 -7.45 -12.47 18.33
N LYS A 164 -6.83 -13.26 19.23
CA LYS A 164 -5.60 -14.00 18.90
C LYS A 164 -5.82 -14.99 17.76
N ILE A 165 -6.92 -15.73 17.78
CA ILE A 165 -7.26 -16.67 16.69
C ILE A 165 -7.49 -15.90 15.38
N ALA A 166 -8.27 -14.82 15.42
CA ALA A 166 -8.51 -13.98 14.25
C ALA A 166 -7.21 -13.42 13.65
N LEU A 167 -6.28 -12.95 14.49
CA LEU A 167 -4.95 -12.48 14.05
C LEU A 167 -4.13 -13.61 13.40
N THR A 168 -4.15 -14.81 13.97
CA THR A 168 -3.42 -15.95 13.35
C THR A 168 -4.00 -16.35 12.00
N ASP A 169 -5.32 -16.27 11.82
CA ASP A 169 -5.95 -16.54 10.52
C ASP A 169 -5.69 -15.40 9.52
N GLN A 170 -5.64 -14.15 9.99
CA GLN A 170 -5.22 -13.01 9.18
C GLN A 170 -3.76 -13.16 8.72
N GLU A 171 -2.85 -13.61 9.58
CA GLU A 171 -1.46 -13.89 9.21
C GLU A 171 -1.36 -14.96 8.11
N LYS A 172 -2.14 -16.04 8.23
CA LYS A 172 -2.20 -17.08 7.17
C LYS A 172 -2.74 -16.52 5.85
N GLN A 173 -3.76 -15.66 5.91
CA GLN A 173 -4.30 -14.99 4.72
C GLN A 173 -3.26 -14.07 4.08
N PHE A 174 -2.54 -13.28 4.88
CA PHE A 174 -1.46 -12.42 4.38
C PHE A 174 -0.33 -13.23 3.73
N LYS A 175 0.06 -14.37 4.31
CA LYS A 175 1.04 -15.27 3.68
C LYS A 175 0.57 -15.76 2.31
N LYS A 176 -0.69 -16.21 2.21
CA LYS A 176 -1.28 -16.63 0.93
C LYS A 176 -1.36 -15.47 -0.08
N GLN A 177 -1.75 -14.28 0.35
CA GLN A 177 -1.77 -13.10 -0.52
C GLN A 177 -0.37 -12.74 -1.02
N THR A 178 0.64 -12.83 -0.15
CA THR A 178 2.03 -12.56 -0.53
C THR A 178 2.52 -13.57 -1.58
N GLU A 179 2.19 -14.85 -1.42
CA GLU A 179 2.50 -15.89 -2.39
C GLU A 179 1.77 -15.66 -3.73
N ILE A 180 0.48 -15.31 -3.70
CA ILE A 180 -0.29 -14.96 -4.91
C ILE A 180 0.34 -13.76 -5.61
N LEU A 181 0.69 -12.70 -4.87
CA LEU A 181 1.32 -11.51 -5.42
C LEU A 181 2.67 -11.83 -6.06
N LYS A 182 3.47 -12.69 -5.43
CA LYS A 182 4.73 -13.17 -6.01
C LYS A 182 4.50 -13.90 -7.33
N ASN A 183 3.56 -14.85 -7.35
CA ASN A 183 3.23 -15.59 -8.57
C ASN A 183 2.66 -14.68 -9.67
N GLN A 184 1.84 -13.68 -9.31
CA GLN A 184 1.33 -12.67 -10.23
C GLN A 184 2.44 -11.80 -10.80
N TYR A 185 3.41 -11.41 -9.97
CA TYR A 185 4.58 -10.66 -10.42
C TYR A 185 5.40 -11.47 -11.43
N ASP A 186 5.70 -12.73 -11.10
CA ASP A 186 6.45 -13.63 -11.98
C ASP A 186 5.72 -13.81 -13.32
N LEU A 187 4.41 -14.10 -13.29
CA LEU A 187 3.61 -14.24 -14.50
C LEU A 187 3.54 -12.96 -15.33
N THR A 188 3.33 -11.81 -14.69
CA THR A 188 3.24 -10.51 -15.38
C THR A 188 4.57 -10.15 -16.02
N SER A 189 5.68 -10.41 -15.32
CA SER A 189 7.03 -10.19 -15.87
C SER A 189 7.27 -11.06 -17.10
N PHE A 190 6.90 -12.33 -17.05
CA PHE A 190 6.99 -13.24 -18.18
C PHE A 190 6.14 -12.77 -19.37
N GLN A 191 4.87 -12.40 -19.12
CA GLN A 191 3.97 -11.88 -20.15
C GLN A 191 4.51 -10.59 -20.78
N HIS A 192 5.10 -9.70 -19.98
CA HIS A 192 5.70 -8.46 -20.47
C HIS A 192 6.86 -8.74 -21.44
N THR A 193 7.77 -9.65 -21.05
CA THR A 193 8.87 -10.08 -21.91
C THR A 193 8.38 -10.70 -23.21
N GLU A 194 7.42 -11.62 -23.15
CA GLU A 194 6.87 -12.26 -24.34
C GLU A 194 6.16 -11.27 -25.26
N ALA A 195 5.47 -10.26 -24.70
CA ALA A 195 4.88 -9.18 -25.48
C ALA A 195 5.93 -8.34 -26.21
N ILE A 196 7.07 -8.02 -25.57
CA ILE A 196 8.19 -7.33 -26.20
C ILE A 196 8.74 -8.15 -27.38
N LYS A 197 8.95 -9.46 -27.18
CA LYS A 197 9.42 -10.37 -28.25
C LYS A 197 8.44 -10.42 -29.42
N GLN A 198 7.15 -10.60 -29.13
CA GLN A 198 6.11 -10.65 -30.16
C GLN A 198 6.02 -9.35 -30.95
N ASN A 199 6.10 -8.20 -30.27
CA ASN A 199 6.10 -6.89 -30.90
C ASN A 199 7.31 -6.75 -31.85
N PHE A 200 8.49 -7.13 -31.40
CA PHE A 200 9.68 -7.14 -32.25
C PHE A 200 9.54 -8.08 -33.44
N TYR A 201 9.07 -9.32 -33.26
CA TYR A 201 8.86 -10.24 -34.37
C TYR A 201 7.90 -9.64 -35.39
N HIS A 202 6.79 -9.07 -34.94
CA HIS A 202 5.84 -8.40 -35.82
C HIS A 202 6.48 -7.26 -36.61
N GLN A 203 7.20 -6.35 -35.95
CA GLN A 203 7.89 -5.23 -36.61
C GLN A 203 8.99 -5.70 -37.57
N PHE A 204 9.83 -6.64 -37.13
CA PHE A 204 10.93 -7.19 -37.93
C PHE A 204 10.41 -7.83 -39.21
N TYR A 205 9.42 -8.73 -39.11
CA TYR A 205 8.86 -9.39 -40.29
C TYR A 205 8.09 -8.42 -41.19
N ALA A 206 7.36 -7.44 -40.63
CA ALA A 206 6.71 -6.41 -41.43
C ALA A 206 7.73 -5.58 -42.23
N LEU A 207 8.85 -5.19 -41.61
CA LEU A 207 9.93 -4.46 -42.29
C LEU A 207 10.63 -5.33 -43.35
N MET A 208 10.85 -6.62 -43.08
CA MET A 208 11.42 -7.56 -44.06
C MET A 208 10.50 -7.73 -45.27
N GLU A 209 9.19 -7.81 -45.06
CA GLU A 209 8.20 -7.89 -46.12
C GLU A 209 8.12 -6.60 -46.93
N GLU A 210 8.08 -5.45 -46.26
CA GLU A 210 8.10 -4.14 -46.91
C GLU A 210 9.37 -3.95 -47.75
N ARG A 211 10.53 -4.37 -47.23
CA ARG A 211 11.79 -4.36 -47.98
C ARG A 211 11.69 -5.24 -49.22
N ARG A 212 11.19 -6.47 -49.08
CA ARG A 212 10.99 -7.39 -50.21
C ARG A 212 10.08 -6.77 -51.28
N PHE A 213 8.98 -6.14 -50.87
CA PHE A 213 8.04 -5.48 -51.76
C PHE A 213 8.70 -4.30 -52.51
N ARG A 214 9.44 -3.45 -51.80
CA ARG A 214 10.16 -2.32 -52.44
C ARG A 214 11.28 -2.77 -53.36
N LEU A 215 11.99 -3.83 -52.99
CA LEU A 215 13.01 -4.43 -53.84
C LEU A 215 12.43 -4.93 -55.16
N GLN A 216 11.25 -5.54 -55.15
CA GLN A 216 10.58 -6.03 -56.35
C GLN A 216 10.05 -4.89 -57.23
N ASN A 217 9.63 -3.77 -56.62
CA ASN A 217 9.05 -2.62 -57.32
C ASN A 217 10.04 -1.48 -57.58
N LEU A 218 11.32 -1.67 -57.25
CA LEU A 218 12.35 -0.68 -57.48
C LEU A 218 12.48 -0.43 -58.98
N SER A 219 12.37 0.82 -59.44
CA SER A 219 12.59 1.16 -60.85
C SER A 219 13.70 2.19 -60.99
N VAL A 220 14.70 1.87 -61.81
CA VAL A 220 15.83 2.75 -62.12
C VAL A 220 15.91 2.96 -63.62
N HIS A 221 16.08 4.21 -64.02
CA HIS A 221 16.15 4.57 -65.43
C HIS A 221 17.58 4.39 -65.95
N LYS A 222 17.74 3.70 -67.08
CA LYS A 222 19.03 3.28 -67.63
C LYS A 222 19.84 4.42 -68.27
N GLU A 223 19.19 5.49 -68.74
CA GLU A 223 19.85 6.53 -69.55
C GLU A 223 19.42 7.96 -69.19
N LEU A 224 20.43 8.83 -69.12
CA LEU A 224 20.30 10.27 -69.01
C LEU A 224 20.63 10.87 -70.39
N MET A 225 19.63 11.09 -71.26
CA MET A 225 19.84 11.88 -72.49
C MET A 225 19.82 13.37 -72.12
N HIS A 226 20.90 14.08 -72.46
CA HIS A 226 20.92 15.54 -72.35
C HIS A 226 20.23 16.13 -73.58
N ASP A 227 19.00 16.64 -73.42
CA ASP A 227 18.38 17.41 -74.50
C ASP A 227 19.06 18.77 -74.58
N THR A 228 19.94 18.91 -75.57
CA THR A 228 20.69 20.13 -75.88
C THR A 228 19.78 21.33 -76.18
N THR A 229 18.51 21.09 -76.46
CA THR A 229 17.54 22.11 -76.86
C THR A 229 16.79 22.71 -75.66
N THR A 230 16.55 21.92 -74.62
CA THR A 230 15.79 22.35 -73.43
C THR A 230 16.64 22.47 -72.17
N MET A 231 17.92 22.07 -72.22
CA MET A 231 18.77 21.83 -71.04
C MET A 231 18.05 20.98 -69.97
N LYS A 232 17.14 20.09 -70.38
CA LYS A 232 16.42 19.19 -69.48
C LYS A 232 16.80 17.75 -69.77
N PHE A 233 16.97 16.98 -68.72
CA PHE A 233 17.15 15.54 -68.83
C PHE A 233 15.77 14.91 -69.06
N ILE A 234 15.51 14.47 -70.30
CA ILE A 234 14.26 13.81 -70.68
C ILE A 234 14.50 12.29 -70.67
N PHE A 235 13.72 11.58 -69.87
CA PHE A 235 13.78 10.12 -69.77
C PHE A 235 12.70 9.51 -70.68
N LYS A 236 13.06 8.54 -71.53
CA LYS A 236 12.06 7.67 -72.17
C LYS A 236 11.61 6.62 -71.17
N ASN A 237 10.30 6.49 -70.95
CA ASN A 237 9.69 5.45 -70.08
C ASN A 237 10.01 4.00 -70.52
N GLU A 238 10.58 3.80 -71.71
CA GLU A 238 10.92 2.49 -72.28
C GLU A 238 12.24 1.90 -71.74
N ASN A 239 13.04 2.68 -70.98
CA ASN A 239 14.38 2.29 -70.52
C ASN A 239 14.49 2.20 -68.99
N CYS A 240 13.57 1.50 -68.32
CA CYS A 240 13.63 1.24 -66.88
C CYS A 240 14.01 -0.21 -66.60
N GLU A 241 15.00 -0.44 -65.72
CA GLU A 241 15.11 -1.74 -65.03
C GLU A 241 14.19 -1.73 -63.82
N ILE A 242 13.52 -2.85 -63.59
CA ILE A 242 12.65 -3.05 -62.44
C ILE A 242 13.20 -4.20 -61.61
N GLY A 243 13.17 -4.04 -60.28
CA GLY A 243 13.55 -5.08 -59.34
C GLY A 243 15.05 -5.10 -59.03
N ILE A 244 15.58 -6.29 -58.75
CA ILE A 244 16.99 -6.54 -58.42
C ILE A 244 17.97 -6.02 -59.50
N PRO A 245 17.69 -6.14 -60.82
CA PRO A 245 18.57 -5.59 -61.87
C PRO A 245 18.79 -4.08 -61.77
N ALA A 246 17.89 -3.33 -61.12
CA ALA A 246 18.04 -1.90 -60.91
C ALA A 246 19.31 -1.55 -60.10
N PHE A 247 19.69 -2.38 -59.12
CA PHE A 247 20.94 -2.21 -58.38
C PHE A 247 22.16 -2.37 -59.28
N GLN A 248 22.11 -3.29 -60.26
CA GLN A 248 23.21 -3.49 -61.19
C GLN A 248 23.42 -2.27 -62.09
N VAL A 249 22.34 -1.66 -62.57
CA VAL A 249 22.41 -0.42 -63.38
C VAL A 249 23.00 0.71 -62.57
N TYR A 250 22.52 0.91 -61.34
CA TYR A 250 23.00 1.97 -60.48
C TYR A 250 24.46 1.78 -60.09
N LEU A 251 24.85 0.55 -59.74
CA LEU A 251 26.22 0.23 -59.39
C LEU A 251 27.15 0.47 -60.59
N LYS A 252 26.76 0.05 -61.80
CA LYS A 252 27.55 0.32 -63.01
C LYS A 252 27.74 1.82 -63.25
N GLN A 253 26.73 2.64 -62.95
CA GLN A 253 26.84 4.11 -63.05
C GLN A 253 27.81 4.68 -62.00
N ILE A 254 27.79 4.17 -60.77
CA ILE A 254 28.79 4.52 -59.75
C ILE A 254 30.19 4.15 -60.23
N GLU A 255 30.39 2.91 -60.67
CA GLU A 255 31.68 2.43 -61.16
C GLU A 255 32.21 3.29 -62.31
N GLN A 256 31.38 3.64 -63.28
CA GLN A 256 31.75 4.55 -64.37
C GLN A 256 32.24 5.92 -63.87
N GLN A 257 31.63 6.48 -62.82
CA GLN A 257 32.09 7.74 -62.23
C GLN A 257 33.36 7.59 -61.38
N LEU A 258 33.64 6.37 -60.91
CA LEU A 258 34.82 6.02 -60.11
C LEU A 258 36.00 5.48 -60.95
N GLN A 259 35.78 5.14 -62.23
CA GLN A 259 36.84 4.65 -63.12
C GLN A 259 38.02 5.62 -63.15
N GLY A 260 39.23 5.07 -62.96
CA GLY A 260 40.49 5.83 -62.89
C GLY A 260 40.80 6.46 -61.53
N LYS A 261 39.86 6.45 -60.56
CA LYS A 261 40.07 7.00 -59.20
C LYS A 261 40.38 5.92 -58.15
N LEU A 262 40.00 4.66 -58.41
CA LEU A 262 40.24 3.53 -57.48
C LEU A 262 41.73 3.25 -57.22
N GLY A 263 42.60 3.39 -58.23
CA GLY A 263 44.03 3.12 -58.10
C GLY A 263 44.78 4.06 -57.15
N VAL A 264 44.29 5.29 -56.97
CA VAL A 264 44.95 6.36 -56.18
C VAL A 264 44.63 6.26 -54.68
N VAL A 265 43.67 5.43 -54.30
CA VAL A 265 43.18 5.27 -52.92
C VAL A 265 44.22 4.57 -52.04
N LYS A 266 45.12 3.78 -52.62
CA LYS A 266 46.09 2.95 -51.87
C LYS A 266 47.24 3.75 -51.22
N GLU A 267 47.41 5.03 -51.53
CA GLU A 267 48.68 5.74 -51.29
C GLU A 267 48.68 6.79 -50.16
N ASN A 268 47.53 7.38 -49.73
CA ASN A 268 47.54 8.51 -48.76
C ASN A 268 46.20 8.75 -48.01
N ARG A 269 46.27 9.25 -46.77
CA ARG A 269 45.11 9.74 -46.00
C ARG A 269 44.35 10.87 -46.70
N GLN A 270 45.05 11.77 -47.40
CA GLN A 270 44.42 12.87 -48.15
C GLN A 270 43.65 12.37 -49.38
N THR A 271 44.19 11.38 -50.10
CA THR A 271 43.50 10.78 -51.25
C THR A 271 42.26 10.00 -50.80
N ASN A 272 42.30 9.37 -49.63
CA ASN A 272 41.12 8.75 -49.01
C ASN A 272 40.00 9.75 -48.68
N GLN A 273 40.34 10.95 -48.21
CA GLN A 273 39.34 12.01 -47.96
C GLN A 273 38.73 12.51 -49.26
N LEU A 274 39.56 12.76 -50.29
CA LEU A 274 39.09 13.16 -51.60
C LEU A 274 38.20 12.08 -52.24
N PHE A 275 38.54 10.80 -52.07
CA PHE A 275 37.73 9.69 -52.56
C PHE A 275 36.36 9.63 -51.90
N ARG A 276 36.27 9.84 -50.58
CA ARG A 276 34.98 9.92 -49.87
C ARG A 276 34.10 11.06 -50.40
N LEU A 277 34.69 12.23 -50.68
CA LEU A 277 33.96 13.37 -51.25
C LEU A 277 33.45 13.07 -52.66
N HIS A 278 34.27 12.41 -53.49
CA HIS A 278 33.86 11.98 -54.82
C HIS A 278 32.71 10.98 -54.77
N LEU A 279 32.79 9.97 -53.89
CA LEU A 279 31.71 9.02 -53.67
C LEU A 279 30.42 9.72 -53.25
N HIS A 280 30.49 10.66 -52.30
CA HIS A 280 29.32 11.39 -51.85
C HIS A 280 28.65 12.15 -53.01
N HIS A 281 29.43 12.90 -53.80
CA HIS A 281 28.92 13.60 -54.98
C HIS A 281 28.34 12.63 -56.02
N SER A 282 28.97 11.48 -56.24
CA SER A 282 28.47 10.46 -57.15
C SER A 282 27.08 9.97 -56.75
N PHE A 283 26.89 9.62 -55.47
CA PHE A 283 25.61 9.19 -54.95
C PHE A 283 24.53 10.28 -55.09
N ASP A 284 24.86 11.54 -54.77
CA ASP A 284 23.94 12.67 -54.92
C ASP A 284 23.54 12.90 -56.40
N SER A 285 24.50 12.77 -57.32
CA SER A 285 24.27 12.98 -58.76
C SER A 285 23.41 11.89 -59.42
N LEU A 286 23.46 10.66 -58.91
CA LEU A 286 22.82 9.49 -59.53
C LEU A 286 21.37 9.27 -59.10
N ARG A 287 20.71 10.26 -58.48
CA ARG A 287 19.36 10.11 -57.89
C ARG A 287 19.28 8.98 -56.86
N PHE A 288 20.15 9.03 -55.86
CA PHE A 288 20.08 8.13 -54.69
C PHE A 288 18.67 8.01 -54.10
N SER A 289 17.79 9.01 -54.29
CA SER A 289 16.38 8.96 -53.89
C SER A 289 15.59 7.75 -54.41
N GLN A 290 15.99 7.10 -55.51
CA GLN A 290 15.31 5.91 -56.02
C GLN A 290 15.63 4.66 -55.19
N ILE A 291 16.86 4.53 -54.69
CA ILE A 291 17.35 3.36 -53.94
C ILE A 291 17.35 3.59 -52.42
N SER A 292 17.42 4.86 -51.99
CA SER A 292 17.41 5.27 -50.59
C SER A 292 16.30 4.63 -49.77
N PRO A 293 15.06 4.45 -50.25
CA PRO A 293 14.01 3.79 -49.45
C PRO A 293 14.39 2.36 -49.03
N VAL A 294 15.05 1.59 -49.90
CA VAL A 294 15.49 0.21 -49.58
C VAL A 294 16.64 0.23 -48.57
N ILE A 295 17.56 1.17 -48.74
CA ILE A 295 18.69 1.36 -47.82
C ILE A 295 18.17 1.79 -46.44
N ASN A 296 17.27 2.76 -46.36
CA ASN A 296 16.66 3.23 -45.11
C ASN A 296 15.87 2.11 -44.40
N LEU A 297 15.22 1.21 -45.15
CA LEU A 297 14.57 0.03 -44.55
C LEU A 297 15.58 -0.93 -43.91
N THR A 298 16.76 -1.06 -44.50
CA THR A 298 17.85 -1.87 -43.94
C THR A 298 18.39 -1.25 -42.65
N ASP A 299 18.52 0.08 -42.58
CA ASP A 299 18.82 0.79 -41.33
C ASP A 299 17.73 0.58 -40.27
N ASN A 300 16.46 0.74 -40.64
CA ASN A 300 15.33 0.52 -39.73
C ASN A 300 15.33 -0.92 -39.17
N LEU A 301 15.63 -1.94 -39.99
CA LEU A 301 15.75 -3.32 -39.55
C LEU A 301 16.86 -3.48 -38.51
N ILE A 302 18.05 -2.96 -38.77
CA ILE A 302 19.21 -3.10 -37.90
C ILE A 302 19.03 -2.31 -36.60
N THR A 303 18.44 -1.13 -36.68
CA THR A 303 18.05 -0.33 -35.53
C THR A 303 16.98 -1.03 -34.68
N THR A 304 16.01 -1.69 -35.31
CA THR A 304 14.98 -2.49 -34.60
C THR A 304 15.61 -3.68 -33.87
N ILE A 305 16.54 -4.39 -34.50
CA ILE A 305 17.31 -5.47 -33.85
C ILE A 305 18.11 -4.92 -32.67
N LYS A 306 18.76 -3.77 -32.81
CA LYS A 306 19.52 -3.16 -31.71
C LYS A 306 18.62 -2.73 -30.54
N GLY A 307 17.43 -2.23 -30.85
CA GLY A 307 16.48 -1.71 -29.87
C GLY A 307 15.79 -2.76 -29.01
N ILE A 308 15.80 -4.05 -29.37
CA ILE A 308 15.16 -5.06 -28.51
C ILE A 308 15.96 -5.32 -27.23
N ASN A 309 17.29 -5.32 -27.31
CA ASN A 309 18.13 -5.68 -26.17
C ASN A 309 18.13 -4.60 -25.07
N THR A 310 17.80 -3.35 -25.41
CA THR A 310 17.66 -2.27 -24.41
C THR A 310 16.40 -2.44 -23.56
N ASN A 311 15.42 -3.22 -24.03
CA ASN A 311 14.12 -3.37 -23.40
C ASN A 311 13.96 -4.70 -22.67
N LEU A 312 14.96 -5.59 -22.74
CA LEU A 312 14.98 -6.90 -22.09
C LEU A 312 15.92 -6.89 -20.89
N THR A 313 15.63 -7.74 -19.90
CA THR A 313 16.52 -7.95 -18.74
C THR A 313 17.67 -8.91 -19.11
N GLU A 314 18.84 -8.79 -18.46
CA GLU A 314 20.10 -9.50 -18.80
C GLU A 314 19.95 -11.03 -19.01
N ASN A 315 18.98 -11.67 -18.36
CA ASN A 315 18.77 -13.13 -18.43
C ASN A 315 17.84 -13.59 -19.57
N GLN A 316 17.29 -12.67 -20.37
CA GLN A 316 16.32 -12.96 -21.44
C GLN A 316 16.79 -12.46 -22.82
N ASN A 317 18.10 -12.28 -22.98
CA ASN A 317 18.70 -11.77 -24.21
C ASN A 317 18.36 -12.66 -25.41
N ILE A 318 17.89 -12.00 -26.46
CA ILE A 318 17.71 -12.61 -27.76
C ILE A 318 19.06 -12.69 -28.45
N ASP A 319 19.29 -13.76 -29.20
CA ASP A 319 20.47 -13.89 -30.03
C ASP A 319 20.41 -12.88 -31.20
N LEU A 320 20.92 -11.68 -30.96
CA LEU A 320 20.97 -10.59 -31.93
C LEU A 320 21.78 -10.98 -33.17
N GLU A 321 22.82 -11.79 -32.99
CA GLU A 321 23.70 -12.20 -34.08
C GLU A 321 22.93 -13.02 -35.11
N ASN A 322 22.00 -13.89 -34.68
CA ASN A 322 21.13 -14.61 -35.61
C ASN A 322 20.26 -13.67 -36.46
N TYR A 323 19.70 -12.61 -35.88
CA TYR A 323 18.88 -11.66 -36.66
C TYR A 323 19.72 -10.81 -37.62
N TYR A 324 20.92 -10.39 -37.20
CA TYR A 324 21.86 -9.74 -38.11
C TYR A 324 22.27 -10.67 -39.26
N ASN A 325 22.51 -11.96 -38.97
CA ASN A 325 22.82 -12.95 -39.98
C ASN A 325 21.67 -13.18 -40.96
N ILE A 326 20.42 -13.19 -40.48
CA ILE A 326 19.23 -13.24 -41.35
C ILE A 326 19.23 -12.04 -42.29
N VAL A 327 19.35 -10.82 -41.77
CA VAL A 327 19.36 -9.61 -42.61
C VAL A 327 20.50 -9.66 -43.64
N ALA A 328 21.73 -9.94 -43.20
CA ALA A 328 22.90 -10.03 -44.06
C ALA A 328 22.73 -11.08 -45.18
N SER A 329 22.13 -12.24 -44.86
CA SER A 329 21.87 -13.30 -45.85
C SER A 329 20.82 -12.92 -46.90
N THR A 330 19.99 -11.91 -46.63
CA THR A 330 18.96 -11.43 -47.56
C THR A 330 19.41 -10.28 -48.45
N LEU A 331 20.67 -9.84 -48.33
CA LEU A 331 21.26 -8.84 -49.20
C LEU A 331 21.70 -9.47 -50.52
N TYR A 332 21.34 -8.83 -51.64
CA TYR A 332 21.87 -9.24 -52.94
C TYR A 332 23.31 -8.72 -53.11
N PRO A 333 24.18 -9.38 -53.90
CA PRO A 333 25.57 -8.94 -54.07
C PRO A 333 25.73 -7.47 -54.50
N ASN A 334 24.92 -7.02 -55.48
CA ASN A 334 24.94 -5.64 -55.96
C ASN A 334 24.41 -4.65 -54.92
N GLU A 335 23.45 -5.07 -54.10
CA GLU A 335 22.93 -4.27 -52.98
C GLU A 335 23.99 -4.13 -51.88
N GLY A 336 24.65 -5.23 -51.52
CA GLY A 336 25.78 -5.24 -50.58
C GLY A 336 26.92 -4.33 -51.03
N ALA A 337 27.22 -4.29 -52.33
CA ALA A 337 28.21 -3.38 -52.90
C ALA A 337 27.78 -1.92 -52.81
N ILE A 338 26.51 -1.60 -53.05
CA ILE A 338 26.01 -0.23 -52.85
C ILE A 338 26.07 0.17 -51.38
N ILE A 339 25.70 -0.72 -50.45
CA ILE A 339 25.82 -0.49 -49.00
C ILE A 339 27.28 -0.27 -48.61
N PHE A 340 28.21 -1.07 -49.15
CA PHE A 340 29.65 -0.92 -48.95
C PHE A 340 30.14 0.47 -49.38
N TRP A 341 29.79 0.91 -50.59
CA TRP A 341 30.16 2.23 -51.09
C TRP A 341 29.50 3.36 -50.28
N TYR A 342 28.26 3.17 -49.88
CA TYR A 342 27.49 4.15 -49.11
C TYR A 342 28.09 4.39 -47.72
N GLY A 343 28.48 3.32 -47.01
CA GLY A 343 29.11 3.45 -45.70
C GLY A 343 30.52 4.06 -45.75
N ILE A 344 31.21 4.08 -46.90
CA ILE A 344 32.53 4.71 -46.99
C ILE A 344 32.45 6.22 -46.74
N PHE A 345 31.42 6.92 -47.20
CA PHE A 345 31.28 8.35 -46.93
C PHE A 345 30.30 8.67 -45.79
N ASN A 346 29.36 7.77 -45.48
CA ASN A 346 28.41 7.96 -44.40
C ASN A 346 28.88 7.28 -43.10
N SER A 347 29.30 8.09 -42.12
CA SER A 347 29.81 7.59 -40.83
C SER A 347 28.81 6.80 -39.99
N GLY A 348 27.51 7.14 -40.07
CA GLY A 348 26.45 6.40 -39.37
C GLY A 348 26.29 5.00 -39.92
N TRP A 349 26.26 4.89 -41.25
CA TRP A 349 26.21 3.61 -41.95
C TRP A 349 27.48 2.78 -41.77
N LYS A 350 28.66 3.40 -41.77
CA LYS A 350 29.90 2.71 -41.44
C LYS A 350 29.79 1.99 -40.10
N LYS A 351 29.41 2.73 -39.06
CA LYS A 351 29.28 2.20 -37.71
C LYS A 351 28.25 1.07 -37.66
N LEU A 352 27.11 1.26 -38.31
CA LEU A 352 26.05 0.27 -38.40
C LEU A 352 26.53 -1.02 -39.07
N ILE A 353 27.24 -0.92 -40.18
CA ILE A 353 27.82 -2.06 -40.91
C ILE A 353 28.82 -2.81 -40.01
N GLU A 354 29.72 -2.10 -39.33
CA GLU A 354 30.74 -2.69 -38.45
C GLU A 354 30.15 -3.35 -37.20
N GLU A 355 29.11 -2.77 -36.62
CA GLU A 355 28.43 -3.31 -35.43
C GLU A 355 27.56 -4.54 -35.75
N SER A 356 26.92 -4.55 -36.91
CA SER A 356 25.99 -5.63 -37.31
C SER A 356 26.65 -6.75 -38.14
N GLY A 357 27.86 -6.54 -38.66
CA GLY A 357 28.49 -7.48 -39.58
C GLY A 357 27.71 -7.65 -40.88
N LEU A 358 27.03 -6.58 -41.33
CA LEU A 358 26.07 -6.62 -42.43
C LEU A 358 26.66 -7.17 -43.75
N LEU A 359 27.96 -6.98 -43.97
CA LEU A 359 28.67 -7.39 -45.17
C LEU A 359 29.28 -8.80 -45.04
N ARG A 360 28.79 -9.64 -44.11
CA ARG A 360 29.32 -11.01 -43.89
C ARG A 360 29.44 -11.85 -45.16
N TYR A 361 28.45 -11.77 -46.05
CA TYR A 361 28.40 -12.52 -47.31
C TYR A 361 28.79 -11.66 -48.53
N PHE A 362 29.43 -10.53 -48.29
CA PHE A 362 29.87 -9.63 -49.34
C PHE A 362 30.98 -10.27 -50.17
N SER A 363 30.79 -10.30 -51.48
CA SER A 363 31.84 -10.58 -52.45
C SER A 363 31.60 -9.72 -53.69
N TYR A 364 32.56 -8.84 -53.99
CA TYR A 364 32.44 -7.88 -55.08
C TYR A 364 33.80 -7.36 -55.57
N GLY A 365 34.51 -8.19 -56.33
CA GLY A 365 35.64 -7.78 -57.18
C GLY A 365 36.59 -6.75 -56.56
N GLU A 366 36.78 -5.61 -57.24
CA GLU A 366 37.71 -4.54 -56.82
C GLU A 366 37.37 -3.89 -55.47
N ALA A 367 36.12 -3.99 -55.00
CA ALA A 367 35.73 -3.47 -53.70
C ALA A 367 36.31 -4.29 -52.53
N GLU A 368 36.64 -5.57 -52.76
CA GLU A 368 37.26 -6.42 -51.74
C GLU A 368 38.67 -5.97 -51.39
N GLU A 369 39.43 -5.47 -52.37
CA GLU A 369 40.77 -4.94 -52.13
C GLU A 369 40.77 -3.64 -51.31
N LEU A 370 39.67 -2.88 -51.38
CA LEU A 370 39.51 -1.61 -50.68
C LEU A 370 38.90 -1.76 -49.30
N ALA A 371 38.25 -2.89 -49.01
CA ALA A 371 37.59 -3.12 -47.73
C ALA A 371 38.52 -2.91 -46.52
N PRO A 372 39.78 -3.40 -46.48
CA PRO A 372 40.69 -3.19 -45.36
C PRO A 372 41.10 -1.72 -45.13
N ILE A 373 40.94 -0.86 -46.13
CA ILE A 373 41.26 0.58 -46.03
C ILE A 373 40.15 1.32 -45.27
N PHE A 374 38.90 0.92 -45.46
CA PHE A 374 37.74 1.70 -45.03
C PHE A 374 36.97 1.11 -43.85
N TYR A 375 37.01 -0.21 -43.65
CA TYR A 375 36.23 -0.93 -42.65
C TYR A 375 37.11 -1.76 -41.72
N ASP A 376 36.58 -2.04 -40.53
CA ASP A 376 37.07 -3.13 -39.65
C ASP A 376 36.60 -4.49 -40.19
N ILE A 377 37.35 -5.56 -39.94
CA ILE A 377 36.96 -6.94 -40.25
C ILE A 377 35.60 -7.33 -39.65
N LYS A 378 35.18 -6.68 -38.55
CA LYS A 378 33.86 -6.86 -37.93
C LYS A 378 32.71 -6.61 -38.90
N ALA A 379 32.86 -5.68 -39.85
CA ALA A 379 31.87 -5.42 -40.91
C ALA A 379 31.49 -6.67 -41.71
N PHE A 380 32.40 -7.65 -41.76
CA PHE A 380 32.29 -8.89 -42.54
C PHE A 380 32.02 -10.11 -41.64
N GLY A 381 31.51 -9.89 -40.43
CA GLY A 381 31.10 -10.96 -39.51
C GLY A 381 32.23 -11.87 -39.04
N GLY A 382 33.49 -11.43 -39.15
CA GLY A 382 34.65 -12.22 -38.73
C GLY A 382 34.91 -13.49 -39.56
N SER A 383 34.43 -13.54 -40.81
CA SER A 383 34.66 -14.67 -41.73
C SER A 383 36.16 -14.97 -41.91
N GLU A 384 36.53 -16.26 -41.91
CA GLU A 384 37.91 -16.71 -42.15
C GLU A 384 38.44 -16.21 -43.51
N ALA A 385 37.59 -16.16 -44.53
CA ALA A 385 37.96 -15.65 -45.85
C ALA A 385 38.41 -14.18 -45.80
N TRP A 386 37.68 -13.36 -45.03
CA TRP A 386 38.03 -11.95 -44.82
C TRP A 386 39.26 -11.79 -43.92
N ALA A 387 39.45 -12.69 -42.94
CA ALA A 387 40.64 -12.69 -42.10
C ALA A 387 41.92 -12.83 -42.93
N ASP A 388 41.90 -13.68 -43.96
CA ASP A 388 43.05 -13.87 -44.85
C ASP A 388 43.30 -12.67 -45.77
N ILE A 389 42.25 -11.99 -46.25
CA ILE A 389 42.36 -10.75 -47.03
C ILE A 389 43.02 -9.65 -46.19
N TYR A 390 42.57 -9.45 -44.94
CA TYR A 390 43.15 -8.46 -44.03
C TYR A 390 44.59 -8.78 -43.63
N LYS A 391 44.93 -10.06 -43.41
CA LYS A 391 46.32 -10.50 -43.17
C LYS A 391 47.22 -10.16 -44.36
N LYS A 392 46.79 -10.49 -45.58
CA LYS A 392 47.53 -10.16 -46.81
C LYS A 392 47.75 -8.66 -46.93
N PHE A 393 46.70 -7.86 -46.75
CA PHE A 393 46.79 -6.39 -46.80
C PHE A 393 47.80 -5.83 -45.78
N ASN A 394 47.74 -6.28 -44.53
CA ASN A 394 48.66 -5.84 -43.48
C ASN A 394 50.12 -6.26 -43.78
N SER A 395 50.34 -7.45 -44.33
CA SER A 395 51.68 -7.91 -44.71
C SER A 395 52.31 -7.07 -45.83
N THR A 396 51.52 -6.64 -46.81
CA THR A 396 51.99 -5.80 -47.93
C THR A 396 52.33 -4.38 -47.47
N ASN A 397 51.54 -3.80 -46.56
CA ASN A 397 51.80 -2.46 -46.02
C ASN A 397 52.91 -2.40 -44.96
N THR A 398 53.35 -3.55 -44.41
CA THR A 398 54.50 -3.59 -43.48
C THR A 398 55.84 -3.67 -44.24
N GLN A 399 55.80 -3.95 -45.54
CA GLN A 399 56.98 -4.04 -46.41
C GLN A 399 57.24 -2.76 -47.26
N GLN A 400 56.36 -1.76 -47.18
CA GLN A 400 56.52 -0.41 -47.73
C GLN A 400 56.74 0.58 -46.60
#